data_AF-A0A485DA08-F1
#
_entry.id   AF-A0A485DA08-F1
#
_cell.length_a   1.000
_cell.length_b   1.000
_cell.length_c   1.000
_cell.angle_alpha   90.00
_cell.angle_beta   90.00
_cell.angle_gamma   90.00
#
_symmetry.space_group_name_H-M   'P 1'
#
loop_
_entity.id
_entity.type
_entity.pdbx_description
1 polymer ?
#
loop_
_entity_poly.entity_id
_entity_poly.type
_entity_poly.pdbx_seq_one_letter_code
_entity_poly.pdbx_strand_id
1 'polypeptide(L)'
;MVSGFTQVVAVIGHPITQVKSPENFNRYFAEQQMDSVMIPVDIAPEAVADYLLALRGWLNMSGVLVTVPHKQRAATLVDELTPRARHLNAVNVIRKLADGRLQGDMLDGVGFSLAAAAHGFQAEGKTALLSGCGGVGSAIAWGLCEAGIRQLALHDQNPATLQLLHNRLATHFPEVILTPLPDTLSGIHLLVKRFSGGNGEFRSSAATATLTGDSRRGNPRRRCRYRPGAHAAAGFRTGARLA
;
A
#
# COMPACT_ATOMS: atom_id res chain seq x y z
N MET A 1 -29.34 3.61 -10.76
CA MET A 1 -29.83 3.30 -12.12
C MET A 1 -28.73 3.69 -13.08
N VAL A 2 -28.36 2.83 -14.04
CA VAL A 2 -27.32 3.12 -15.05
C VAL A 2 -28.00 3.50 -16.35
N SER A 3 -27.55 4.56 -17.01
CA SER A 3 -28.11 5.10 -18.24
C SER A 3 -27.04 5.30 -19.32
N GLY A 4 -27.43 5.78 -20.51
CA GLY A 4 -26.48 6.15 -21.57
C GLY A 4 -25.58 7.35 -21.23
N PHE A 5 -25.89 8.11 -20.18
CA PHE A 5 -25.11 9.26 -19.72
C PHE A 5 -24.07 8.89 -18.65
N THR A 6 -24.19 7.70 -18.04
CA THR A 6 -23.37 7.28 -16.93
C THR A 6 -21.90 7.19 -17.32
N GLN A 7 -21.04 7.83 -16.50
CA GLN A 7 -19.58 7.73 -16.64
C GLN A 7 -19.07 6.44 -16.02
N VAL A 8 -18.09 5.83 -16.66
CA VAL A 8 -17.50 4.57 -16.20
C VAL A 8 -16.08 4.83 -15.73
N VAL A 9 -15.73 4.23 -14.60
CA VAL A 9 -14.34 3.97 -14.22
C VAL A 9 -14.20 2.47 -13.99
N ALA A 10 -12.99 1.93 -14.15
CA ALA A 10 -12.77 0.51 -13.95
C ALA A 10 -11.66 0.25 -12.93
N VAL A 11 -11.63 -0.96 -12.41
CA VAL A 11 -10.42 -1.55 -11.82
C VAL A 11 -10.07 -2.81 -12.60
N ILE A 12 -8.83 -2.87 -13.10
CA ILE A 12 -8.31 -4.01 -13.86
C ILE A 12 -7.29 -4.81 -13.07
N GLY A 13 -7.28 -6.13 -13.26
CA GLY A 13 -6.42 -7.08 -12.53
C GLY A 13 -6.70 -8.52 -12.93
N HIS A 14 -5.94 -9.45 -12.35
CA HIS A 14 -6.15 -10.89 -12.55
C HIS A 14 -5.56 -11.73 -11.40
N PRO A 15 -6.33 -12.59 -10.71
CA PRO A 15 -7.80 -12.57 -10.66
C PRO A 15 -8.31 -11.26 -10.05
N ILE A 16 -9.51 -10.82 -10.42
CA ILE A 16 -10.07 -9.55 -9.92
C ILE A 16 -10.96 -9.69 -8.67
N THR A 17 -11.37 -10.91 -8.31
CA THR A 17 -12.47 -11.18 -7.37
C THR A 17 -12.31 -10.58 -5.97
N GLN A 18 -11.08 -10.38 -5.50
CA GLN A 18 -10.77 -9.85 -4.17
C GLN A 18 -10.79 -8.32 -4.06
N VAL A 19 -10.98 -7.58 -5.17
CA VAL A 19 -10.89 -6.11 -5.14
C VAL A 19 -12.10 -5.47 -4.47
N LYS A 20 -11.83 -4.52 -3.57
CA LYS A 20 -12.86 -3.76 -2.84
C LYS A 20 -13.19 -2.40 -3.46
N SER A 21 -12.39 -1.95 -4.43
CA SER A 21 -12.55 -0.64 -5.05
C SER A 21 -13.95 -0.42 -5.64
N PRO A 22 -14.58 -1.38 -6.36
CA PRO A 22 -15.91 -1.18 -6.90
C PRO A 22 -16.95 -0.86 -5.83
N GLU A 23 -16.92 -1.58 -4.69
CA GLU A 23 -17.85 -1.32 -3.59
C GLU A 23 -17.66 0.09 -3.01
N ASN A 24 -16.40 0.46 -2.72
CA ASN A 24 -16.08 1.76 -2.13
C ASN A 24 -16.44 2.94 -3.06
N PHE A 25 -16.07 2.84 -4.34
CA PHE A 25 -16.33 3.91 -5.31
C PHE A 25 -17.82 4.03 -5.62
N ASN A 26 -18.54 2.92 -5.82
CA ASN A 26 -19.97 2.98 -6.10
C ASN A 26 -20.77 3.52 -4.91
N ARG A 27 -20.35 3.20 -3.68
CA ARG A 27 -20.92 3.81 -2.47
C ARG A 27 -20.70 5.32 -2.46
N TYR A 28 -19.47 5.75 -2.70
CA TYR A 28 -19.13 7.18 -2.79
C TYR A 28 -19.91 7.89 -3.90
N PHE A 29 -20.01 7.30 -5.10
CA PHE A 29 -20.80 7.88 -6.20
C PHE A 29 -22.28 8.04 -5.84
N ALA A 30 -22.87 7.05 -5.16
CA ALA A 30 -24.24 7.13 -4.70
C ALA A 30 -24.44 8.24 -3.64
N GLU A 31 -23.54 8.33 -2.66
CA GLU A 31 -23.56 9.36 -1.60
C GLU A 31 -23.40 10.77 -2.18
N GLN A 32 -22.59 10.93 -3.23
CA GLN A 32 -22.36 12.20 -3.92
C GLN A 32 -23.33 12.48 -5.08
N GLN A 33 -24.32 11.60 -5.29
CA GLN A 33 -25.27 11.69 -6.42
C GLN A 33 -24.59 11.84 -7.79
N MET A 34 -23.44 11.19 -7.97
CA MET A 34 -22.69 11.18 -9.22
C MET A 34 -23.26 10.11 -10.17
N ASP A 35 -23.55 10.48 -11.42
CA ASP A 35 -23.92 9.51 -12.47
C ASP A 35 -22.68 8.77 -12.97
N SER A 36 -22.12 7.92 -12.09
CA SER A 36 -20.88 7.21 -12.32
C SER A 36 -20.93 5.80 -11.73
N VAL A 37 -20.23 4.87 -12.37
CA VAL A 37 -20.07 3.50 -11.89
C VAL A 37 -18.62 3.04 -11.99
N MET A 38 -18.15 2.36 -10.95
CA MET A 38 -16.92 1.58 -10.98
C MET A 38 -17.23 0.11 -11.23
N ILE A 39 -16.62 -0.45 -12.27
CA ILE A 39 -16.72 -1.88 -12.60
C ILE A 39 -15.39 -2.63 -12.39
N PRO A 40 -15.41 -3.86 -11.85
CA PRO A 40 -14.25 -4.74 -11.94
C PRO A 40 -14.15 -5.35 -13.34
N VAL A 41 -12.94 -5.38 -13.90
CA VAL A 41 -12.68 -6.03 -15.19
C VAL A 41 -11.52 -7.02 -15.00
N ASP A 42 -11.82 -8.31 -15.14
CA ASP A 42 -10.81 -9.36 -15.11
C ASP A 42 -10.14 -9.45 -16.48
N ILE A 43 -8.86 -9.08 -16.55
CA ILE A 43 -8.09 -8.99 -17.79
C ILE A 43 -6.89 -9.91 -17.67
N ALA A 44 -6.77 -10.90 -18.55
CA ALA A 44 -5.59 -11.75 -18.61
C ALA A 44 -4.30 -10.92 -18.86
N PRO A 45 -3.15 -11.28 -18.28
CA PRO A 45 -1.89 -10.52 -18.43
C PRO A 45 -1.51 -10.15 -19.86
N GLU A 46 -1.74 -11.04 -20.80
CA GLU A 46 -1.49 -10.89 -22.23
C GLU A 46 -2.41 -9.86 -22.90
N ALA A 47 -3.63 -9.67 -22.40
CA ALA A 47 -4.65 -8.79 -22.99
C ALA A 47 -4.62 -7.36 -22.45
N VAL A 48 -3.74 -7.04 -21.49
CA VAL A 48 -3.67 -5.70 -20.88
C VAL A 48 -3.32 -4.61 -21.89
N ALA A 49 -2.51 -4.93 -22.91
CA ALA A 49 -2.15 -3.99 -23.96
C ALA A 49 -3.35 -3.60 -24.82
N ASP A 50 -4.14 -4.59 -25.24
CA ASP A 50 -5.34 -4.37 -26.04
C ASP A 50 -6.40 -3.62 -25.25
N TYR A 51 -6.55 -3.91 -23.96
CA TYR A 51 -7.44 -3.17 -23.07
C TYR A 51 -7.07 -1.68 -23.00
N LEU A 52 -5.79 -1.36 -22.78
CA LEU A 52 -5.34 0.04 -22.73
C LEU A 52 -5.41 0.72 -24.10
N LEU A 53 -5.24 -0.02 -25.20
CA LEU A 53 -5.49 0.50 -26.54
C LEU A 53 -6.96 0.90 -26.72
N ALA A 54 -7.89 0.03 -26.34
CA ALA A 54 -9.32 0.29 -26.42
C ALA A 54 -9.76 1.47 -25.52
N LEU A 55 -9.15 1.61 -24.33
CA LEU A 55 -9.44 2.69 -23.39
C LEU A 55 -9.30 4.08 -24.03
N ARG A 56 -8.33 4.27 -24.93
CA ARG A 56 -8.10 5.54 -25.64
C ARG A 56 -9.36 6.02 -26.37
N GLY A 57 -10.06 5.12 -27.05
CA GLY A 57 -11.31 5.41 -27.78
C GLY A 57 -12.59 5.37 -26.93
N TRP A 58 -12.52 4.96 -25.66
CA TRP A 58 -13.72 4.72 -24.85
C TRP A 58 -14.32 6.02 -24.28
N LEU A 59 -15.20 6.67 -25.03
CA LEU A 59 -15.63 8.06 -24.76
C LEU A 59 -16.16 8.35 -23.35
N ASN A 60 -16.96 7.47 -22.75
CA ASN A 60 -17.51 7.66 -21.39
C ASN A 60 -16.70 6.98 -20.28
N MET A 61 -15.42 6.66 -20.51
CA MET A 61 -14.51 6.18 -19.46
C MET A 61 -13.34 7.14 -19.24
N SER A 62 -13.27 7.70 -18.02
CA SER A 62 -12.31 8.75 -17.64
C SER A 62 -10.97 8.22 -17.12
N GLY A 63 -10.93 6.96 -16.70
CA GLY A 63 -9.71 6.35 -16.17
C GLY A 63 -9.95 4.98 -15.55
N VAL A 64 -8.85 4.34 -15.17
CA VAL A 64 -8.85 2.98 -14.63
C VAL A 64 -7.88 2.86 -13.47
N LEU A 65 -8.27 2.13 -12.44
CA LEU A 65 -7.38 1.61 -11.41
C LEU A 65 -6.72 0.33 -11.93
N VAL A 66 -5.45 0.14 -11.58
CA VAL A 66 -4.65 -1.00 -12.02
C VAL A 66 -4.15 -1.74 -10.79
N THR A 67 -4.45 -3.03 -10.70
CA THR A 67 -3.94 -3.90 -9.64
C THR A 67 -3.07 -5.02 -10.22
N VAL A 68 -2.62 -5.93 -9.35
CA VAL A 68 -1.81 -7.09 -9.75
C VAL A 68 -2.51 -7.91 -10.83
N PRO A 69 -1.77 -8.46 -11.81
CA PRO A 69 -0.32 -8.34 -12.03
C PRO A 69 0.06 -7.16 -12.95
N HIS A 70 -0.88 -6.28 -13.29
CA HIS A 70 -0.75 -5.36 -14.43
C HIS A 70 0.07 -4.10 -14.17
N LYS A 71 0.34 -3.74 -12.90
CA LYS A 71 0.91 -2.43 -12.54
C LYS A 71 2.19 -2.05 -13.30
N GLN A 72 3.12 -3.00 -13.48
CA GLN A 72 4.38 -2.74 -14.17
C GLN A 72 4.20 -2.70 -15.68
N ARG A 73 3.44 -3.66 -16.24
CA ARG A 73 3.18 -3.73 -17.68
C ARG A 73 2.39 -2.51 -18.17
N ALA A 74 1.40 -2.07 -17.40
CA ALA A 74 0.65 -0.86 -17.69
C ALA A 74 1.54 0.39 -17.71
N ALA A 75 2.56 0.46 -16.84
CA ALA A 75 3.49 1.59 -16.81
C ALA A 75 4.27 1.74 -18.12
N THR A 76 4.53 0.65 -18.84
CA THR A 76 5.23 0.68 -20.15
C THR A 76 4.30 0.97 -21.34
N LEU A 77 2.98 1.04 -21.12
CA LEU A 77 1.96 1.12 -22.18
C LEU A 77 1.22 2.47 -22.20
N VAL A 78 1.34 3.26 -21.13
CA VAL A 78 0.78 4.62 -21.04
C VAL A 78 1.68 5.63 -21.73
N ASP A 79 1.10 6.78 -22.10
CA ASP A 79 1.78 7.81 -22.89
C ASP A 79 2.57 8.78 -21.97
N GLU A 80 2.08 9.00 -20.75
CA GLU A 80 2.73 9.83 -19.75
C GLU A 80 2.80 9.12 -18.39
N LEU A 81 3.88 9.36 -17.64
CA LEU A 81 4.05 8.92 -16.26
C LEU A 81 4.39 10.11 -15.38
N THR A 82 3.76 10.19 -14.21
CA THR A 82 4.22 11.08 -13.14
C THR A 82 5.66 10.71 -12.72
N PRO A 83 6.42 11.64 -12.10
CA PRO A 83 7.77 11.34 -11.64
C PRO A 83 7.83 10.08 -10.78
N ARG A 84 6.98 9.97 -9.75
CA ARG A 84 6.91 8.78 -8.88
C ARG A 84 6.59 7.49 -9.64
N ALA A 85 5.63 7.50 -10.56
CA ALA A 85 5.28 6.30 -11.33
C ALA A 85 6.42 5.87 -12.27
N ARG A 86 7.12 6.84 -12.87
CA ARG A 86 8.31 6.61 -13.69
C ARG A 86 9.44 5.97 -12.88
N HIS A 87 9.76 6.52 -11.71
CA HIS A 87 10.84 5.98 -10.88
C HIS A 87 10.53 4.60 -10.30
N LEU A 88 9.26 4.36 -9.95
CA LEU A 88 8.81 3.06 -9.43
C LEU A 88 8.57 2.03 -10.54
N ASN A 89 8.52 2.45 -11.80
CA ASN A 89 8.15 1.63 -12.96
C ASN A 89 6.85 0.86 -12.74
N ALA A 90 5.85 1.53 -12.17
CA ALA A 90 4.57 0.95 -11.82
C ALA A 90 3.48 2.02 -11.80
N VAL A 91 2.28 1.65 -12.22
CA VAL A 91 1.07 2.49 -12.12
C VAL A 91 -0.03 1.71 -11.41
N ASN A 92 -0.77 2.39 -10.53
CA ASN A 92 -2.00 1.84 -9.91
C ASN A 92 -3.25 2.65 -10.30
N VAL A 93 -3.07 3.76 -11.01
CA VAL A 93 -4.14 4.56 -11.59
C VAL A 93 -3.68 5.08 -12.96
N ILE A 94 -4.61 5.11 -13.90
CA ILE A 94 -4.45 5.70 -15.22
C ILE A 94 -5.61 6.67 -15.43
N ARG A 95 -5.28 7.92 -15.74
CA ARG A 95 -6.22 8.94 -16.18
C ARG A 95 -6.18 8.99 -17.69
N LYS A 96 -7.34 9.02 -18.34
CA LYS A 96 -7.44 9.36 -19.76
C LYS A 96 -7.56 10.87 -19.92
N LEU A 97 -6.67 11.45 -20.72
CA LEU A 97 -6.65 12.86 -21.07
C LEU A 97 -7.71 13.17 -22.14
N ALA A 98 -8.01 14.46 -22.33
CA ALA A 98 -9.05 14.90 -23.26
C ALA A 98 -8.76 14.51 -24.73
N ASP A 99 -7.49 14.36 -25.09
CA ASP A 99 -7.02 13.92 -26.41
C ASP A 99 -6.95 12.38 -26.55
N GLY A 100 -7.39 11.64 -25.54
CA GLY A 100 -7.35 10.17 -25.51
C GLY A 100 -6.04 9.56 -25.02
N ARG A 101 -4.99 10.37 -24.78
CA ARG A 101 -3.73 9.87 -24.20
C ARG A 101 -3.94 9.39 -22.77
N LEU A 102 -3.09 8.46 -22.34
CA LEU A 102 -3.13 7.84 -21.02
C LEU A 102 -1.99 8.36 -20.16
N GLN A 103 -2.33 8.92 -19.00
CA GLN A 103 -1.36 9.33 -17.99
C GLN A 103 -1.45 8.39 -16.78
N GLY A 104 -0.34 7.73 -16.45
CA GLY A 104 -0.23 6.80 -15.34
C GLY A 104 0.37 7.46 -14.08
N ASP A 105 -0.14 7.06 -12.93
CA ASP A 105 0.37 7.47 -11.61
C ASP A 105 0.42 6.29 -10.63
N MET A 106 1.22 6.44 -9.57
CA MET A 106 1.37 5.49 -8.48
C MET A 106 0.99 6.14 -7.15
N LEU A 107 -0.25 5.94 -6.74
CA LEU A 107 -0.86 6.59 -5.58
C LEU A 107 -0.81 5.78 -4.29
N ASP A 108 -0.26 4.55 -4.29
CA ASP A 108 -0.18 3.74 -3.05
C ASP A 108 0.59 4.48 -1.95
N GLY A 109 1.68 5.18 -2.30
CA GLY A 109 2.47 6.00 -1.37
C GLY A 109 1.72 7.24 -0.89
N VAL A 110 1.05 7.94 -1.80
CA VAL A 110 0.23 9.12 -1.49
C VAL A 110 -0.91 8.74 -0.52
N GLY A 111 -1.63 7.66 -0.83
CA GLY A 111 -2.71 7.15 0.01
C GLY A 111 -2.22 6.74 1.39
N PHE A 112 -1.03 6.12 1.49
CA PHE A 112 -0.42 5.81 2.77
C PHE A 112 -0.10 7.08 3.58
N SER A 113 0.55 8.07 2.98
CA SER A 113 0.89 9.33 3.66
C SER A 113 -0.36 10.07 4.15
N LEU A 114 -1.43 10.11 3.34
CA LEU A 114 -2.72 10.70 3.74
C LEU A 114 -3.36 9.93 4.91
N ALA A 115 -3.34 8.60 4.87
CA ALA A 115 -3.87 7.79 5.95
C ALA A 115 -3.06 7.96 7.25
N ALA A 116 -1.73 8.05 7.16
CA ALA A 116 -0.85 8.29 8.30
C ALA A 116 -1.10 9.68 8.91
N ALA A 117 -1.23 10.72 8.07
CA ALA A 117 -1.57 12.07 8.50
C ALA A 117 -2.93 12.14 9.21
N ALA A 118 -3.95 11.42 8.69
CA ALA A 118 -5.25 11.32 9.35
C ALA A 118 -5.19 10.66 10.73
N HIS A 119 -4.15 9.88 11.02
CA HIS A 119 -3.87 9.27 12.32
C HIS A 119 -2.83 10.06 13.14
N GLY A 120 -2.52 11.30 12.75
CA GLY A 120 -1.64 12.21 13.49
C GLY A 120 -0.14 11.99 13.25
N PHE A 121 0.26 11.20 12.25
CA PHE A 121 1.66 11.04 11.88
C PHE A 121 2.03 11.98 10.72
N GLN A 122 3.00 12.85 10.95
CA GLN A 122 3.64 13.69 9.91
C GLN A 122 5.07 13.18 9.71
N ALA A 123 5.46 12.88 8.47
CA ALA A 123 6.75 12.26 8.17
C ALA A 123 7.94 13.21 8.38
N GLU A 124 7.73 14.52 8.18
CA GLU A 124 8.79 15.52 8.22
C GLU A 124 9.65 15.43 9.49
N GLY A 125 10.96 15.25 9.29
CA GLY A 125 11.94 15.18 10.38
C GLY A 125 11.90 13.88 11.21
N LYS A 126 11.01 12.92 10.88
CA LYS A 126 10.83 11.68 11.65
C LYS A 126 11.72 10.54 11.15
N THR A 127 11.71 9.46 11.92
CA THR A 127 12.41 8.20 11.62
C THR A 127 11.40 7.09 11.43
N ALA A 128 11.49 6.36 10.33
CA ALA A 128 10.63 5.22 10.03
C ALA A 128 11.44 3.95 9.74
N LEU A 129 10.81 2.79 9.96
CA LEU A 129 11.29 1.49 9.50
C LEU A 129 10.27 0.91 8.53
N LEU A 130 10.71 0.60 7.31
CA LEU A 130 9.94 -0.12 6.32
C LEU A 130 10.44 -1.56 6.21
N SER A 131 9.55 -2.50 6.54
CA SER A 131 9.75 -3.94 6.31
C SER A 131 8.92 -4.40 5.11
N GLY A 132 9.62 -4.66 4.00
CA GLY A 132 9.08 -5.08 2.71
C GLY A 132 9.30 -4.00 1.65
N CYS A 133 10.22 -4.25 0.72
CA CYS A 133 10.70 -3.35 -0.33
C CYS A 133 10.10 -3.65 -1.72
N GLY A 134 9.10 -4.55 -1.83
CA GLY A 134 8.37 -4.81 -3.08
C GLY A 134 7.53 -3.60 -3.56
N GLY A 135 6.69 -3.78 -4.60
CA GLY A 135 6.01 -2.66 -5.29
C GLY A 135 5.26 -1.65 -4.39
N VAL A 136 4.44 -2.13 -3.44
CA VAL A 136 3.73 -1.25 -2.49
C VAL A 136 4.71 -0.61 -1.49
N GLY A 137 5.66 -1.38 -0.96
CA GLY A 137 6.65 -0.85 -0.02
C GLY A 137 7.55 0.20 -0.64
N SER A 138 7.98 -0.02 -1.88
CA SER A 138 8.71 0.96 -2.70
C SER A 138 7.90 2.25 -2.87
N ALA A 139 6.60 2.15 -3.14
CA ALA A 139 5.73 3.33 -3.26
C ALA A 139 5.55 4.07 -1.93
N ILE A 140 5.41 3.35 -0.81
CA ILE A 140 5.34 3.95 0.53
C ILE A 140 6.65 4.63 0.91
N ALA A 141 7.80 3.97 0.68
CA ALA A 141 9.11 4.58 0.92
C ALA A 141 9.27 5.87 0.14
N TRP A 142 8.93 5.85 -1.15
CA TRP A 142 8.95 7.04 -2.00
C TRP A 142 8.06 8.16 -1.43
N GLY A 143 6.82 7.84 -1.04
CA GLY A 143 5.90 8.81 -0.46
C GLY A 143 6.36 9.37 0.89
N LEU A 144 7.07 8.59 1.70
CA LEU A 144 7.69 9.07 2.95
C LEU A 144 8.88 10.01 2.67
N CYS A 145 9.68 9.70 1.65
CA CYS A 145 10.76 10.57 1.19
C CYS A 145 10.23 11.90 0.63
N GLU A 146 9.20 11.87 -0.24
CA GLU A 146 8.52 13.08 -0.72
C GLU A 146 7.94 13.92 0.43
N ALA A 147 7.55 13.28 1.53
CA ALA A 147 7.03 13.94 2.73
C ALA A 147 8.11 14.39 3.75
N GLY A 148 9.40 14.31 3.39
CA GLY A 148 10.49 14.85 4.20
C GLY A 148 10.92 13.99 5.39
N ILE A 149 10.73 12.66 5.34
CA ILE A 149 11.26 11.75 6.36
C ILE A 149 12.77 11.96 6.54
N ARG A 150 13.25 12.10 7.77
CA ARG A 150 14.69 12.33 8.03
C ARG A 150 15.50 11.05 7.86
N GLN A 151 14.99 9.94 8.38
CA GLN A 151 15.69 8.66 8.37
C GLN A 151 14.71 7.54 8.06
N LEU A 152 15.11 6.66 7.13
CA LEU A 152 14.33 5.50 6.73
C LEU A 152 15.20 4.25 6.82
N ALA A 153 14.88 3.39 7.77
CA ALA A 153 15.43 2.04 7.84
C ALA A 153 14.70 1.15 6.85
N LEU A 154 15.44 0.40 6.02
CA LEU A 154 14.88 -0.51 5.03
C LEU A 154 15.23 -1.96 5.40
N HIS A 155 14.23 -2.84 5.31
CA HIS A 155 14.39 -4.26 5.51
C HIS A 155 13.58 -5.05 4.46
N ASP A 156 14.21 -6.06 3.87
CA ASP A 156 13.55 -7.07 3.03
C ASP A 156 14.32 -8.39 3.15
N GLN A 157 13.61 -9.50 2.97
CA GLN A 157 14.22 -10.84 2.93
C GLN A 157 15.00 -11.07 1.63
N ASN A 158 14.66 -10.35 0.56
CA ASN A 158 15.34 -10.40 -0.71
C ASN A 158 16.36 -9.24 -0.83
N PRO A 159 17.68 -9.51 -0.75
CA PRO A 159 18.71 -8.48 -0.80
C PRO A 159 18.71 -7.69 -2.11
N ALA A 160 18.36 -8.31 -3.24
CA ALA A 160 18.30 -7.62 -4.52
C ALA A 160 17.17 -6.58 -4.55
N THR A 161 16.00 -6.93 -3.99
CA THR A 161 14.86 -5.99 -3.89
C THR A 161 15.19 -4.83 -2.96
N LEU A 162 15.82 -5.12 -1.81
CA LEU A 162 16.30 -4.11 -0.87
C LEU A 162 17.29 -3.14 -1.55
N GLN A 163 18.32 -3.67 -2.21
CA GLN A 163 19.37 -2.87 -2.84
C GLN A 163 18.82 -1.99 -3.97
N LEU A 164 17.90 -2.51 -4.78
CA LEU A 164 17.24 -1.75 -5.83
C LEU A 164 16.47 -0.56 -5.27
N LEU A 165 15.69 -0.76 -4.20
CA LEU A 165 14.97 0.34 -3.56
C LEU A 165 15.94 1.33 -2.91
N HIS A 166 16.94 0.84 -2.18
CA HIS A 166 17.97 1.68 -1.55
C HIS A 166 18.65 2.60 -2.57
N ASN A 167 19.16 2.05 -3.67
CA ASN A 167 19.84 2.83 -4.70
C ASN A 167 18.92 3.88 -5.33
N ARG A 168 17.66 3.50 -5.57
CA ARG A 168 16.65 4.42 -6.11
C ARG A 168 16.42 5.60 -5.16
N LEU A 169 16.20 5.33 -3.88
CA LEU A 169 15.95 6.40 -2.90
C LEU A 169 17.20 7.26 -2.69
N ALA A 170 18.39 6.66 -2.56
CA ALA A 170 19.64 7.40 -2.39
C ALA A 170 19.93 8.35 -3.56
N THR A 171 19.54 7.95 -4.78
CA THR A 171 19.70 8.78 -5.99
C THR A 171 18.75 9.98 -5.99
N HIS A 172 17.52 9.81 -5.53
CA HIS A 172 16.46 10.80 -5.67
C HIS A 172 16.23 11.67 -4.42
N PHE A 173 16.65 11.20 -3.26
CA PHE A 173 16.47 11.84 -1.96
C PHE A 173 17.77 11.78 -1.15
N PRO A 174 18.86 12.43 -1.62
CA PRO A 174 20.17 12.36 -0.98
C PRO A 174 20.20 12.91 0.45
N GLU A 175 19.21 13.71 0.84
CA GLU A 175 19.02 14.26 2.19
C GLU A 175 18.46 13.24 3.19
N VAL A 176 17.83 12.15 2.71
CA VAL A 176 17.23 11.12 3.56
C VAL A 176 18.29 10.13 4.00
N ILE A 177 18.42 9.94 5.32
CA ILE A 177 19.37 8.98 5.88
C ILE A 177 18.79 7.57 5.75
N LEU A 178 19.29 6.81 4.77
CA LEU A 178 18.93 5.40 4.62
C LEU A 178 19.78 4.53 5.55
N THR A 179 19.14 3.64 6.30
CA THR A 179 19.82 2.76 7.27
C THR A 179 19.37 1.30 7.12
N PRO A 180 20.20 0.34 7.55
CA PRO A 180 19.75 -1.04 7.70
C PRO A 180 18.74 -1.17 8.85
N LEU A 181 18.22 -2.38 9.04
CA LEU A 181 17.38 -2.71 10.21
C LEU A 181 18.14 -2.39 11.52
N PRO A 182 17.57 -1.58 12.43
CA PRO A 182 18.19 -1.27 13.71
C PRO A 182 18.04 -2.43 14.71
N ASP A 183 18.96 -2.51 15.67
CA ASP A 183 18.90 -3.52 16.74
C ASP A 183 17.71 -3.33 17.70
N THR A 184 17.14 -2.12 17.74
CA THR A 184 16.05 -1.75 18.64
C THR A 184 15.05 -0.83 17.93
N LEU A 185 13.78 -0.89 18.33
CA LEU A 185 12.73 0.01 17.84
C LEU A 185 12.69 1.37 18.56
N SER A 186 13.54 1.58 19.56
CA SER A 186 13.66 2.87 20.24
C SER A 186 14.01 3.99 19.25
N GLY A 187 13.26 5.09 19.30
CA GLY A 187 13.44 6.23 18.39
C GLY A 187 12.79 6.08 17.01
N ILE A 188 12.19 4.93 16.69
CA ILE A 188 11.36 4.79 15.48
C ILE A 188 9.97 5.39 15.77
N HIS A 189 9.56 6.31 14.91
CA HIS A 189 8.26 6.99 14.99
C HIS A 189 7.18 6.27 14.18
N LEU A 190 7.57 5.52 13.15
CA LEU A 190 6.66 4.75 12.31
C LEU A 190 7.29 3.41 11.91
N LEU A 191 6.59 2.32 12.18
CA LEU A 191 6.90 1.00 11.64
C LEU A 191 5.88 0.64 10.57
N VAL A 192 6.33 0.46 9.33
CA VAL A 192 5.53 -0.02 8.22
C VAL A 192 5.86 -1.48 7.95
N LYS A 193 4.88 -2.36 8.13
CA LYS A 193 5.00 -3.78 7.81
C LYS A 193 4.12 -4.13 6.61
N ARG A 194 4.71 -4.72 5.57
CA ARG A 194 3.95 -5.36 4.51
C ARG A 194 3.58 -6.78 4.90
N PHE A 195 2.29 -7.14 4.80
CA PHE A 195 1.85 -8.53 4.87
C PHE A 195 1.80 -9.12 3.45
N SER A 196 2.72 -10.04 3.15
CA SER A 196 2.62 -10.95 2.00
C SER A 196 1.89 -12.19 2.50
N GLY A 197 0.79 -12.63 1.88
CA GLY A 197 0.04 -13.81 2.33
C GLY A 197 0.93 -15.03 2.63
N GLY A 198 0.81 -15.52 3.86
CA GLY A 198 1.56 -16.63 4.44
C GLY A 198 1.72 -16.35 5.94
N ASN A 199 1.24 -17.24 6.81
CA ASN A 199 1.28 -17.12 8.28
C ASN A 199 2.71 -17.21 8.85
N GLY A 200 3.63 -16.37 8.38
CA GLY A 200 4.94 -16.18 8.97
C GLY A 200 4.84 -15.19 10.12
N GLU A 201 4.73 -15.71 11.34
CA GLU A 201 4.88 -14.93 12.56
C GLU A 201 6.19 -14.14 12.51
N PHE A 202 6.09 -12.82 12.56
CA PHE A 202 7.23 -12.02 12.97
C PHE A 202 7.36 -12.24 14.47
N ARG A 203 8.26 -13.13 14.89
CA ARG A 203 8.56 -13.34 16.31
C ARG A 203 9.37 -12.16 16.82
N SER A 204 8.70 -11.03 17.05
CA SER A 204 9.18 -10.01 17.97
C SER A 204 8.59 -10.27 19.35
N SER A 205 9.44 -10.34 20.37
CA SER A 205 9.04 -10.22 21.78
C SER A 205 8.50 -8.82 22.14
N ALA A 206 8.34 -7.94 21.15
CA ALA A 206 7.78 -6.60 21.29
C ALA A 206 6.37 -6.54 20.69
N ALA A 207 5.46 -5.91 21.44
CA ALA A 207 4.03 -5.84 21.20
C ALA A 207 3.68 -5.39 19.77
N THR A 208 2.79 -6.16 19.13
CA THR A 208 2.15 -5.78 17.87
C THR A 208 1.17 -4.63 18.15
N ALA A 209 1.44 -3.44 17.62
CA ALA A 209 0.44 -2.38 17.59
C ALA A 209 -0.55 -2.68 16.46
N THR A 210 -1.59 -3.44 16.78
CA THR A 210 -2.82 -3.45 15.98
C THR A 210 -3.58 -2.18 16.34
N LEU A 211 -3.88 -1.32 15.36
CA LEU A 211 -4.79 -0.19 15.56
C LEU A 211 -6.22 -0.75 15.73
N THR A 212 -6.59 -1.12 16.95
CA THR A 212 -7.98 -1.33 17.33
C THR A 212 -8.55 0.01 17.76
N GLY A 213 -9.31 0.65 16.88
CA GLY A 213 -10.14 1.80 17.24
C GLY A 213 -11.33 1.32 18.07
N ASP A 214 -11.33 1.62 19.37
CA ASP A 214 -12.53 1.48 20.21
C ASP A 214 -13.33 2.79 20.13
N SER A 215 -14.42 2.75 19.37
CA SER A 215 -15.39 3.82 19.30
C SER A 215 -16.29 3.77 20.53
N ARG A 216 -15.98 4.54 21.58
CA ARG A 216 -16.98 5.00 22.56
C ARG A 216 -16.46 6.16 23.41
N ARG A 217 -17.28 7.20 23.48
CA ARG A 217 -17.05 8.49 24.16
C ARG A 217 -16.95 8.32 25.69
N GLY A 218 -16.09 9.14 26.31
CA GLY A 218 -16.34 9.74 27.62
C GLY A 218 -15.58 9.20 28.84
N ASN A 219 -14.66 10.04 29.36
CA ASN A 219 -14.40 10.35 30.79
C ASN A 219 -12.87 10.40 31.13
N PRO A 220 -12.29 11.58 31.45
CA PRO A 220 -10.88 11.68 31.80
C PRO A 220 -10.72 11.47 33.31
N ARG A 221 -10.25 10.27 33.72
CA ARG A 221 -9.51 9.97 34.96
C ARG A 221 -9.62 8.48 35.29
N ARG A 222 -8.72 7.64 34.74
CA ARG A 222 -8.29 6.40 35.41
C ARG A 222 -6.83 6.13 35.09
N ARG A 223 -5.99 6.18 36.12
CA ARG A 223 -4.58 5.77 36.09
C ARG A 223 -4.49 4.29 35.67
N CYS A 224 -3.67 3.97 34.68
CA CYS A 224 -3.28 2.59 34.39
C CYS A 224 -2.61 1.98 35.63
N ARG A 225 -3.22 0.94 36.21
CA ARG A 225 -2.56 0.04 37.16
C ARG A 225 -2.11 -1.20 36.41
N TYR A 226 -0.83 -1.52 36.54
CA TYR A 226 -0.21 -2.79 36.16
C TYR A 226 -0.76 -3.94 37.02
N ARG A 227 -1.10 -5.08 36.40
CA ARG A 227 -1.36 -6.36 37.07
C ARG A 227 -0.52 -7.44 36.37
N PRO A 228 0.46 -8.08 37.04
CA PRO A 228 1.17 -9.21 36.46
C PRO A 228 0.28 -10.46 36.53
N GLY A 229 0.15 -11.17 35.40
CA GLY A 229 -0.51 -12.47 35.32
C GLY A 229 0.40 -13.57 35.87
N ALA A 230 -0.18 -14.42 36.72
CA ALA A 230 0.48 -15.51 37.42
C ALA A 230 1.04 -16.59 36.48
N HIS A 231 2.24 -17.08 36.81
CA HIS A 231 2.81 -18.31 36.30
C HIS A 231 1.91 -19.52 36.64
N ALA A 232 1.60 -20.34 35.64
CA ALA A 232 1.19 -21.73 35.84
C ALA A 232 2.21 -22.64 35.13
N ALA A 233 2.88 -23.44 35.95
CA ALA A 233 3.81 -24.48 35.54
C ALA A 233 3.07 -25.70 35.00
N ALA A 234 3.58 -26.28 33.92
CA ALA A 234 3.45 -27.69 33.55
C ALA A 234 4.71 -27.99 32.72
N GLY A 235 5.61 -28.88 33.08
CA GLY A 235 5.43 -30.16 33.74
C GLY A 235 5.99 -31.22 32.80
N PHE A 236 7.33 -31.37 32.79
CA PHE A 236 8.05 -32.43 32.09
C PHE A 236 7.54 -33.80 32.58
N ARG A 237 7.17 -34.70 31.66
CA ARG A 237 7.21 -36.15 31.91
C ARG A 237 7.79 -36.87 30.70
N THR A 238 8.95 -37.45 30.95
CA THR A 238 9.61 -38.52 30.20
C THR A 238 8.78 -39.81 30.25
N GLY A 239 8.87 -40.63 29.20
CA GLY A 239 8.27 -41.95 29.18
C GLY A 239 8.49 -42.67 27.85
N ALA A 240 9.65 -43.29 27.70
CA ALA A 240 9.91 -44.30 26.67
C ALA A 240 9.12 -45.58 26.98
N ARG A 241 8.59 -46.26 25.94
CA ARG A 241 8.56 -47.72 25.82
C ARG A 241 8.19 -48.19 24.42
N LEU A 242 9.12 -48.97 23.86
CA LEU A 242 9.05 -50.05 22.88
C LEU A 242 7.65 -50.62 22.58
N ALA A 243 7.32 -50.69 21.29
CA ALA A 243 7.22 -51.93 20.48
C ALA A 243 7.23 -51.56 19.00
#